data_AF-A0A7W2FC11-F1
#
_entry.id   AF-A0A7W2FC11-F1
#
_cell.length_a   1.000
_cell.length_b   1.000
_cell.length_c   1.000
_cell.angle_alpha   90.00
_cell.angle_beta   90.00
_cell.angle_gamma   90.00
#
_symmetry.space_group_name_H-M   'P 1'
#
loop_
_entity.id
_entity.type
_entity.pdbx_description
1 polymer ?
#
loop_
_entity_poly.entity_id
_entity_poly.type
_entity_poly.pdbx_seq_one_letter_code
_entity_poly.pdbx_strand_id
1 'polypeptide(L)'
;MSDTPFVVPMLKQLANPDGATTLAGLAPADTPVLRPLAADVVVMYAIDRPNRLEYITHKTLAIMGMGLEALHQLAVRNLPRCLDRIQLHDCGDGVIGISAGGTFEATLLLLDELWPRLAPHLPGQPLAAIPSRDLIFVIGSEQPQAFELIAARARTALAERRHALSNAVFIRQGNSWSAYNN
;
A
#
# COMPACT_ATOMS: atom_id res chain seq x y z
N MET A 1 18.70 14.18 0.52
CA MET A 1 17.23 14.28 0.56
C MET A 1 16.86 15.62 -0.06
N SER A 2 15.91 15.65 -0.98
CA SER A 2 15.49 16.90 -1.64
C SER A 2 14.64 17.71 -0.68
N ASP A 3 15.00 18.98 -0.44
CA ASP A 3 14.21 19.93 0.39
C ASP A 3 12.87 20.33 -0.25
N THR A 4 12.62 19.95 -1.50
CA THR A 4 11.37 20.28 -2.19
C THR A 4 10.26 19.33 -1.74
N PRO A 5 9.14 19.83 -1.20
CA PRO A 5 8.02 19.00 -0.80
C PRO A 5 7.36 18.35 -2.02
N PHE A 6 6.92 17.10 -1.87
CA PHE A 6 6.31 16.35 -2.97
C PHE A 6 5.18 15.46 -2.47
N VAL A 7 4.28 15.10 -3.38
CA VAL A 7 3.12 14.26 -3.04
C VAL A 7 3.53 12.79 -2.99
N VAL A 8 3.12 12.09 -1.94
CA VAL A 8 3.36 10.65 -1.75
C VAL A 8 2.04 9.91 -1.50
N PRO A 9 1.91 8.66 -1.99
CA PRO A 9 0.80 7.80 -1.66
C PRO A 9 1.08 7.11 -0.33
N MET A 10 0.02 6.79 0.40
CA MET A 10 0.08 5.94 1.57
C MET A 10 -1.09 4.98 1.55
N LEU A 11 -0.91 3.78 2.08
CA LEU A 11 -2.01 2.85 2.30
C LEU A 11 -2.55 3.00 3.71
N LYS A 12 -3.87 2.92 3.84
CA LYS A 12 -4.58 2.93 5.11
C LYS A 12 -5.70 1.91 5.08
N GLN A 13 -5.91 1.27 6.23
CA GLN A 13 -7.11 0.49 6.46
C GLN A 13 -8.30 1.44 6.59
N LEU A 14 -9.36 1.15 5.86
CA LEU A 14 -10.66 1.76 6.05
C LEU A 14 -11.35 0.99 7.17
N ALA A 15 -11.21 1.46 8.41
CA ALA A 15 -11.95 0.92 9.54
C ALA A 15 -13.44 1.23 9.35
N ASN A 16 -14.18 0.25 8.82
CA ASN A 16 -15.55 0.30 8.29
C ASN A 16 -15.70 1.15 6.99
N PRO A 17 -16.34 0.63 5.91
CA PRO A 17 -16.72 1.45 4.76
C PRO A 17 -17.79 2.50 5.09
N ASP A 18 -18.59 2.28 6.14
CA ASP A 18 -19.46 3.28 6.79
C ASP A 18 -18.74 4.07 7.91
N GLY A 19 -17.45 3.78 8.09
CA GLY A 19 -16.66 4.11 9.26
C GLY A 19 -15.93 5.42 9.11
N ALA A 20 -16.60 6.46 9.59
CA ALA A 20 -16.00 7.67 10.10
C ALA A 20 -15.02 7.37 11.25
N THR A 21 -13.86 6.75 10.97
CA THR A 21 -12.79 6.64 11.95
C THR A 21 -11.87 7.85 11.79
N THR A 22 -12.01 8.80 12.73
CA THR A 22 -11.27 10.07 12.92
C THR A 22 -11.55 11.25 11.97
N LEU A 23 -12.70 11.28 11.28
CA LEU A 23 -13.20 12.49 10.60
C LEU A 23 -14.53 13.00 11.18
N ALA A 24 -15.05 12.37 12.23
CA ALA A 24 -16.26 12.82 12.92
C ALA A 24 -16.06 14.27 13.41
N GLY A 25 -16.74 15.22 12.77
CA GLY A 25 -16.67 16.65 13.07
C GLY A 25 -15.90 17.50 12.05
N LEU A 26 -15.26 16.92 11.04
CA LEU A 26 -14.67 17.68 9.93
C LEU A 26 -15.70 17.91 8.82
N ALA A 27 -15.64 19.08 8.19
CA ALA A 27 -16.41 19.34 6.99
C ALA A 27 -15.90 18.43 5.85
N PRO A 28 -16.76 17.99 4.91
CA PRO A 28 -16.35 17.16 3.77
C PRO A 28 -15.19 17.73 2.94
N ALA A 29 -15.02 19.06 2.93
CA ALA A 29 -13.90 19.70 2.24
C ALA A 29 -12.55 19.46 2.96
N ASP A 30 -12.57 19.29 4.28
CA ASP A 30 -11.38 19.12 5.12
C ASP A 30 -11.05 17.64 5.36
N THR A 31 -11.84 16.71 4.81
CA THR A 31 -11.51 15.28 4.87
C THR A 31 -10.43 14.92 3.84
N PRO A 32 -9.53 13.98 4.16
CA PRO A 32 -8.55 13.47 3.21
C PRO A 32 -9.21 12.84 1.98
N VAL A 33 -8.60 13.04 0.82
CA VAL A 33 -9.03 12.37 -0.42
C VAL A 33 -8.60 10.90 -0.38
N LEU A 34 -9.56 10.01 -0.60
CA LEU A 34 -9.36 8.56 -0.60
C LEU A 34 -9.57 7.98 -2.00
N ARG A 35 -8.79 6.95 -2.35
CA ARG A 35 -9.04 6.09 -3.53
C ARG A 35 -9.08 4.64 -3.09
N PRO A 36 -10.13 3.86 -3.37
CA PRO A 36 -10.15 2.43 -3.09
C PRO A 36 -8.98 1.71 -3.79
N LEU A 37 -8.30 0.82 -3.07
CA LEU A 37 -7.31 -0.09 -3.65
C LEU A 37 -7.92 -1.48 -3.83
N ALA A 38 -8.18 -2.17 -2.71
CA ALA A 38 -8.74 -3.51 -2.66
C ALA A 38 -9.14 -3.84 -1.21
N ALA A 39 -10.10 -4.75 -1.03
CA ALA A 39 -10.60 -5.15 0.29
C ALA A 39 -10.93 -3.93 1.18
N ASP A 40 -10.35 -3.86 2.37
CA ASP A 40 -10.46 -2.79 3.34
C ASP A 40 -9.32 -1.75 3.23
N VAL A 41 -8.59 -1.71 2.12
CA VAL A 41 -7.44 -0.81 1.93
C VAL A 41 -7.76 0.30 0.94
N VAL A 42 -7.45 1.53 1.34
CA VAL A 42 -7.53 2.73 0.51
C VAL A 42 -6.15 3.37 0.35
N VAL A 43 -5.97 4.07 -0.76
CA VAL A 43 -4.86 5.00 -0.98
C VAL A 43 -5.26 6.37 -0.46
N MET A 44 -4.40 6.91 0.41
CA MET A 44 -4.41 8.30 0.86
C MET A 44 -3.21 9.05 0.27
N TYR A 45 -3.30 10.36 0.20
CA TYR A 45 -2.24 11.21 -0.35
C TYR A 45 -1.76 12.20 0.69
N ALA A 46 -0.45 12.40 0.76
CA ALA A 46 0.17 13.38 1.63
C ALA A 46 1.20 14.20 0.87
N ILE A 47 1.42 15.44 1.30
CA ILE A 47 2.60 16.21 0.96
C ILE A 47 3.66 15.83 1.98
N ASP A 48 4.74 15.22 1.51
CA ASP A 48 5.93 14.96 2.32
C ASP A 48 6.72 16.25 2.48
N ARG A 49 6.89 16.69 3.73
CA ARG A 49 7.68 17.85 4.12
C ARG A 49 8.74 17.41 5.12
N PRO A 50 9.87 18.14 5.24
CA PRO A 50 11.03 17.69 6.02
C PRO A 50 10.74 17.09 7.40
N ASN A 51 9.72 17.60 8.11
CA ASN A 51 9.39 17.16 9.47
C ASN A 51 7.94 16.64 9.64
N ARG A 52 7.13 16.56 8.58
CA ARG A 52 5.74 16.11 8.69
C ARG A 52 5.13 15.67 7.36
N LEU A 53 4.20 14.73 7.45
CA LEU A 53 3.25 14.43 6.38
C LEU A 53 1.99 15.28 6.57
N GLU A 54 1.56 15.98 5.52
CA GLU A 54 0.30 16.73 5.52
C GLU A 54 -0.67 16.09 4.53
N TYR A 55 -1.80 15.58 5.02
CA TYR A 55 -2.78 14.94 4.15
C TYR A 55 -3.42 15.92 3.18
N ILE A 56 -3.58 15.46 1.94
CA ILE A 56 -4.29 16.21 0.91
C ILE A 56 -5.78 15.98 1.10
N THR A 57 -6.48 17.04 1.47
CA THR A 57 -7.93 17.08 1.63
C THR A 57 -8.63 17.44 0.32
N HIS A 58 -9.96 17.29 0.26
CA HIS A 58 -10.74 17.73 -0.91
C HIS A 58 -10.55 19.23 -1.21
N LYS A 59 -10.44 20.07 -0.17
CA LYS A 59 -10.14 21.49 -0.26
C LYS A 59 -8.76 21.73 -0.86
N THR A 60 -7.73 21.04 -0.37
CA THR A 60 -6.36 21.18 -0.90
C THR A 60 -6.31 20.73 -2.36
N LEU A 61 -6.96 19.62 -2.71
CA LEU A 61 -7.02 19.13 -4.08
C LEU A 61 -7.67 20.16 -5.03
N ALA A 62 -8.77 20.80 -4.59
CA ALA A 62 -9.42 21.86 -5.35
C ALA A 62 -8.51 23.09 -5.54
N ILE A 63 -7.79 23.52 -4.50
CA ILE A 63 -6.82 24.62 -4.57
C ILE A 63 -5.68 24.29 -5.53
N MET A 64 -5.21 23.04 -5.57
CA MET A 64 -4.18 22.58 -6.50
C MET A 64 -4.69 22.54 -7.96
N GLY A 65 -6.00 22.64 -8.19
CA GLY A 65 -6.59 22.55 -9.54
C GLY A 65 -6.39 21.19 -10.21
N MET A 66 -6.23 20.12 -9.42
CA MET A 66 -5.98 18.76 -9.93
C MET A 66 -7.18 17.84 -9.70
N GLY A 67 -7.35 16.86 -10.60
CA GLY A 67 -8.25 15.73 -10.38
C GLY A 67 -7.60 14.61 -9.57
N LEU A 68 -8.42 13.72 -9.00
CA LEU A 68 -7.95 12.57 -8.21
C LEU A 68 -7.01 11.65 -9.02
N GLU A 69 -7.30 11.42 -10.30
CA GLU A 69 -6.44 10.60 -11.15
C GLU A 69 -5.05 11.23 -11.35
N ALA A 70 -5.00 12.53 -11.65
CA ALA A 70 -3.74 13.26 -11.80
C ALA A 70 -2.94 13.29 -10.49
N LEU A 71 -3.62 13.46 -9.34
CA LEU A 71 -3.02 13.36 -8.02
C LEU A 71 -2.41 11.98 -7.78
N HIS A 72 -3.15 10.91 -8.12
CA HIS A 72 -2.70 9.54 -7.95
C HIS A 72 -1.44 9.26 -8.77
N GLN A 73 -1.45 9.62 -10.05
CA GLN A 73 -0.29 9.45 -10.93
C GLN A 73 0.93 10.25 -10.46
N LEU A 74 0.72 11.48 -9.96
CA LEU A 74 1.78 12.29 -9.37
C LEU A 74 2.38 11.60 -8.14
N ALA A 75 1.54 11.10 -7.24
CA ALA A 75 1.96 10.42 -6.03
C ALA A 75 2.77 9.15 -6.36
N VAL A 76 2.25 8.27 -7.21
CA VAL A 76 2.92 7.02 -7.60
C VAL A 76 4.25 7.31 -8.30
N ARG A 77 4.31 8.31 -9.19
CA ARG A 77 5.56 8.72 -9.85
C ARG A 77 6.63 9.22 -8.87
N ASN A 78 6.23 9.79 -7.75
CA ASN A 78 7.17 10.25 -6.72
C ASN A 78 7.63 9.11 -5.81
N LEU A 79 6.92 7.99 -5.75
CA LEU A 79 7.19 6.92 -4.80
C LEU A 79 8.62 6.37 -4.85
N PRO A 80 9.27 6.19 -6.03
CA PRO A 80 10.68 5.78 -6.09
C PRO A 80 11.65 6.72 -5.37
N ARG A 81 11.28 7.98 -5.10
CA ARG A 81 12.10 8.93 -4.33
C ARG A 81 12.05 8.68 -2.83
N CYS A 82 11.04 7.96 -2.35
CA CYS A 82 10.84 7.61 -0.94
C CYS A 82 11.38 6.23 -0.58
N LEU A 83 11.70 5.42 -1.58
CA LEU A 83 12.09 4.03 -1.40
C LEU A 83 13.62 3.92 -1.41
N ASP A 84 14.14 3.19 -0.44
CA ASP A 84 15.49 2.67 -0.53
C ASP A 84 15.57 1.56 -1.58
N ARG A 85 16.77 0.98 -1.76
CA ARG A 85 16.95 -0.19 -2.61
C ARG A 85 16.01 -1.31 -2.15
N ILE A 86 15.15 -1.77 -3.07
CA ILE A 86 14.27 -2.93 -2.86
C ILE A 86 15.13 -4.17 -2.61
N GLN A 87 14.85 -4.86 -1.51
CA GLN A 87 15.48 -6.12 -1.12
C GLN A 87 14.41 -7.20 -0.96
N LEU A 88 14.72 -8.40 -1.43
CA LEU A 88 13.89 -9.59 -1.30
C LEU A 88 14.47 -10.48 -0.21
N HIS A 89 13.60 -10.95 0.68
CA HIS A 89 13.94 -11.80 1.80
C HIS A 89 13.20 -13.12 1.66
N ASP A 90 13.92 -14.23 1.60
CA ASP A 90 13.29 -15.55 1.64
C ASP A 90 12.74 -15.81 3.05
N CYS A 91 11.43 -16.01 3.16
CA CYS A 91 10.71 -16.27 4.41
C CYS A 91 10.26 -17.73 4.53
N GLY A 92 10.81 -18.62 3.68
CA GLY A 92 10.47 -20.03 3.59
C GLY A 92 9.15 -20.28 2.87
N ASP A 93 8.95 -21.52 2.43
CA ASP A 93 7.70 -22.01 1.83
C ASP A 93 7.24 -21.19 0.60
N GLY A 94 8.19 -20.58 -0.12
CA GLY A 94 7.92 -19.72 -1.27
C GLY A 94 7.38 -18.33 -0.94
N VAL A 95 7.30 -17.97 0.35
CA VAL A 95 6.96 -16.60 0.79
C VAL A 95 8.19 -15.71 0.71
N ILE A 96 8.03 -14.55 0.08
CA ILE A 96 9.08 -13.54 -0.04
C ILE A 96 8.64 -12.29 0.71
N GLY A 97 9.47 -11.81 1.65
CA GLY A 97 9.34 -10.49 2.24
C GLY A 97 10.03 -9.43 1.37
N ILE A 98 9.45 -8.24 1.26
CA ILE A 98 10.07 -7.13 0.54
C ILE A 98 10.27 -5.94 1.48
N SER A 99 11.48 -5.39 1.49
CA SER A 99 11.81 -4.17 2.25
C SER A 99 12.38 -3.08 1.34
N ALA A 100 12.08 -1.82 1.65
CA ALA A 100 12.46 -0.66 0.85
C ALA A 100 12.57 0.64 1.70
N GLY A 101 13.09 0.56 2.92
CA GLY A 101 13.41 1.72 3.77
C GLY A 101 12.54 1.90 5.02
N GLY A 102 11.60 0.99 5.28
CA GLY A 102 10.87 0.83 6.55
C GLY A 102 9.64 1.73 6.74
N THR A 103 9.13 2.35 5.68
CA THR A 103 7.98 3.28 5.77
C THR A 103 6.94 3.08 4.67
N PHE A 104 7.37 2.75 3.46
CA PHE A 104 6.54 2.77 2.25
C PHE A 104 6.40 1.39 1.57
N GLU A 105 6.85 0.31 2.21
CA GLU A 105 6.81 -1.06 1.68
C GLU A 105 5.44 -1.47 1.16
N ALA A 106 4.37 -1.21 1.92
CA ALA A 106 3.03 -1.58 1.50
C ALA A 106 2.60 -0.85 0.20
N THR A 107 3.14 0.33 -0.07
CA THR A 107 2.83 1.10 -1.28
C THR A 107 3.48 0.52 -2.54
N LEU A 108 4.38 -0.47 -2.42
CA LEU A 108 4.91 -1.22 -3.56
C LEU A 108 3.80 -1.91 -4.38
N LEU A 109 2.62 -2.17 -3.79
CA LEU A 109 1.43 -2.61 -4.52
C LEU A 109 1.03 -1.66 -5.67
N LEU A 110 1.36 -0.36 -5.55
CA LEU A 110 1.06 0.67 -6.55
C LEU A 110 2.13 0.80 -7.66
N LEU A 111 3.29 0.12 -7.52
CA LEU A 111 4.36 0.18 -8.52
C LEU A 111 4.20 -0.95 -9.54
N ASP A 112 3.45 -0.69 -10.61
CA ASP A 112 3.16 -1.67 -11.65
C ASP A 112 4.43 -2.29 -12.28
N GLU A 113 5.49 -1.50 -12.42
CA GLU A 113 6.77 -1.92 -12.99
C GLU A 113 7.57 -2.91 -12.13
N LEU A 114 7.22 -3.05 -10.84
CA LEU A 114 7.87 -4.01 -9.94
C LEU A 114 7.49 -5.45 -10.28
N TRP A 115 6.21 -5.69 -10.58
CA TRP A 115 5.64 -7.04 -10.64
C TRP A 115 6.19 -7.90 -11.79
N PRO A 116 6.40 -7.39 -13.01
CA PRO A 116 7.08 -8.15 -14.06
C PRO A 116 8.49 -8.61 -13.67
N ARG A 117 9.19 -7.85 -12.81
CA ARG A 117 10.53 -8.21 -12.33
C ARG A 117 10.51 -9.31 -11.27
N LEU A 118 9.42 -9.40 -10.50
CA LEU A 118 9.22 -10.44 -9.48
C LEU A 118 8.59 -11.72 -10.04
N ALA A 119 7.94 -11.65 -11.20
CA ALA A 119 7.26 -12.79 -11.83
C ALA A 119 8.11 -14.08 -11.90
N PRO A 120 9.43 -14.06 -12.17
CA PRO A 120 10.26 -15.27 -12.16
C PRO A 120 10.30 -16.01 -10.82
N HIS A 121 9.96 -15.35 -9.71
CA HIS A 121 9.94 -15.92 -8.36
C HIS A 121 8.54 -16.29 -7.86
N LEU A 122 7.49 -15.99 -8.64
CA LEU A 122 6.09 -16.09 -8.23
C LEU A 122 5.32 -16.95 -9.25
N PRO A 123 5.30 -18.29 -9.11
CA PRO A 123 4.56 -19.13 -10.04
C PRO A 123 3.05 -18.79 -9.98
N GLY A 124 2.44 -18.60 -11.16
CA GLY A 124 1.08 -18.10 -11.28
C GLY A 124 0.95 -16.58 -11.11
N GLN A 125 -0.11 -16.15 -10.43
CA GLN A 125 -0.38 -14.74 -10.14
C GLN A 125 0.24 -14.34 -8.78
N PRO A 126 0.78 -13.12 -8.63
CA PRO A 126 1.21 -12.63 -7.33
C PRO A 126 0.05 -12.56 -6.34
N LEU A 127 0.20 -13.25 -5.22
CA LEU A 127 -0.54 -12.99 -4.00
C LEU A 127 0.31 -12.10 -3.08
N ALA A 128 -0.32 -11.14 -2.41
CA ALA A 128 0.36 -10.25 -1.49
C ALA A 128 -0.41 -10.10 -0.17
N ALA A 129 0.31 -9.81 0.90
CA ALA A 129 -0.25 -9.40 2.19
C ALA A 129 0.55 -8.23 2.76
N ILE A 130 -0.15 -7.23 3.28
CA ILE A 130 0.41 -5.99 3.82
C ILE A 130 -0.03 -5.80 5.28
N PRO A 131 0.57 -6.54 6.23
CA PRO A 131 0.18 -6.47 7.63
C PRO A 131 0.46 -5.09 8.25
N SER A 132 1.46 -4.36 7.76
CA SER A 132 1.78 -3.02 8.23
C SER A 132 2.37 -2.16 7.11
N ARG A 133 2.45 -0.84 7.33
CA ARG A 133 2.97 0.10 6.32
C ARG A 133 4.37 -0.25 5.78
N ASP A 134 5.17 -0.86 6.66
CA ASP A 134 6.59 -1.13 6.52
C ASP A 134 6.89 -2.61 6.20
N LEU A 135 5.86 -3.38 5.82
CA LEU A 135 6.02 -4.80 5.52
C LEU A 135 5.05 -5.24 4.44
N ILE A 136 5.58 -5.94 3.45
CA ILE A 136 4.83 -6.67 2.44
C ILE A 136 5.42 -8.08 2.29
N PHE A 137 4.53 -9.07 2.27
CA PHE A 137 4.82 -10.43 1.86
C PHE A 137 4.20 -10.70 0.51
N VAL A 138 4.86 -11.52 -0.30
CA VAL A 138 4.35 -12.00 -1.58
C VAL A 138 4.60 -13.49 -1.77
N ILE A 139 3.72 -14.17 -2.49
CA ILE A 139 3.84 -15.59 -2.87
C ILE A 139 3.17 -15.79 -4.23
N GLY A 140 3.61 -16.78 -5.02
CA GLY A 140 2.92 -17.16 -6.25
C GLY A 140 1.64 -17.95 -5.96
N SER A 141 0.55 -17.68 -6.67
CA SER A 141 -0.74 -18.36 -6.47
C SER A 141 -0.71 -19.85 -6.76
N GLU A 142 0.25 -20.33 -7.57
CA GLU A 142 0.43 -21.75 -7.87
C GLU A 142 1.33 -22.47 -6.84
N GLN A 143 1.84 -21.75 -5.84
CA GLN A 143 2.51 -22.41 -4.73
C GLN A 143 1.51 -23.26 -3.93
N PRO A 144 1.87 -24.50 -3.53
CA PRO A 144 1.02 -25.30 -2.66
C PRO A 144 0.69 -24.54 -1.38
N GLN A 145 -0.60 -24.46 -1.03
CA GLN A 145 -1.09 -23.79 0.18
C GLN A 145 -0.72 -22.29 0.24
N ALA A 146 -0.57 -21.63 -0.92
CA ALA A 146 -0.13 -20.24 -1.01
C ALA A 146 -0.91 -19.29 -0.09
N PHE A 147 -2.25 -19.41 -0.07
CA PHE A 147 -3.12 -18.59 0.75
C PHE A 147 -2.84 -18.80 2.25
N GLU A 148 -2.82 -20.05 2.71
CA GLU A 148 -2.62 -20.40 4.11
C GLU A 148 -1.25 -19.92 4.60
N LEU A 149 -0.20 -20.11 3.79
CA LEU A 149 1.16 -19.71 4.10
C LEU A 149 1.29 -18.19 4.25
N ILE A 150 0.84 -17.41 3.25
CA ILE A 150 0.96 -15.96 3.31
C ILE A 150 0.04 -15.35 4.38
N ALA A 151 -1.17 -15.88 4.57
CA ALA A 151 -2.09 -15.43 5.60
C ALA A 151 -1.55 -15.73 7.02
N ALA A 152 -0.91 -16.88 7.22
CA ALA A 152 -0.24 -17.19 8.49
C ALA A 152 0.89 -16.20 8.78
N ARG A 153 1.77 -15.94 7.80
CA ARG A 153 2.88 -14.98 7.94
C ARG A 153 2.38 -13.57 8.24
N ALA A 154 1.36 -13.10 7.53
CA ALA A 154 0.75 -11.79 7.75
C ALA A 154 0.16 -11.66 9.16
N ARG A 155 -0.61 -12.67 9.62
CA ARG A 155 -1.21 -12.65 10.96
C ARG A 155 -0.17 -12.62 12.07
N THR A 156 0.89 -13.41 11.96
CA THR A 156 2.01 -13.38 12.93
C THR A 156 2.65 -12.00 12.98
N ALA A 157 2.89 -11.38 11.82
CA ALA A 157 3.51 -10.06 11.77
C ALA A 157 2.58 -8.92 12.26
N LEU A 158 1.26 -9.04 12.06
CA LEU A 158 0.29 -8.00 12.46
C LEU A 158 0.24 -7.80 13.97
N ALA A 159 0.30 -8.89 14.74
CA ALA A 159 0.17 -8.89 16.20
C ALA A 159 1.22 -8.00 16.91
N GLU A 160 2.29 -7.62 16.21
CA GLU A 160 3.47 -6.98 16.77
C GLU A 160 3.64 -5.51 16.33
N ARG A 161 2.71 -4.93 15.54
CA ARG A 161 2.97 -3.67 14.80
C ARG A 161 2.07 -2.49 15.21
N ARG A 162 2.68 -1.32 15.42
CA ARG A 162 2.01 -0.02 15.70
C ARG A 162 1.28 0.60 14.50
N HIS A 163 1.57 0.12 13.28
CA HIS A 163 1.04 0.65 12.02
C HIS A 163 0.37 -0.45 11.19
N ALA A 164 -0.49 -1.22 11.86
CA ALA A 164 -1.35 -2.24 11.25
C ALA A 164 -2.10 -1.69 10.03
N LEU A 165 -2.19 -2.51 8.98
CA LEU A 165 -2.93 -2.21 7.75
C LEU A 165 -4.03 -3.21 7.48
N SER A 166 -3.75 -4.40 6.95
CA SER A 166 -4.81 -5.35 6.61
C SER A 166 -4.41 -6.79 6.86
N ASN A 167 -5.41 -7.61 7.19
CA ASN A 167 -5.31 -9.06 7.24
C ASN A 167 -5.70 -9.73 5.91
N ALA A 168 -6.17 -8.96 4.93
CA ALA A 168 -6.57 -9.49 3.65
C ALA A 168 -5.34 -10.00 2.87
N VAL A 169 -5.56 -11.05 2.09
CA VAL A 169 -4.66 -11.45 1.01
C VAL A 169 -5.20 -10.82 -0.27
N PHE A 170 -4.30 -10.28 -1.08
CA PHE A 170 -4.62 -9.64 -2.34
C PHE A 170 -4.09 -10.47 -3.49
N ILE A 171 -4.82 -10.55 -4.60
CA ILE A 171 -4.33 -11.15 -5.86
C ILE A 171 -4.15 -10.07 -6.91
N ARG A 172 -3.05 -10.16 -7.66
CA ARG A 172 -2.77 -9.25 -8.78
C ARG A 172 -3.27 -9.80 -10.09
N GLN A 173 -4.05 -8.99 -10.80
CA GLN A 173 -4.54 -9.29 -12.15
C GLN A 173 -4.30 -8.09 -13.06
N GLY A 174 -3.37 -8.22 -14.01
CA GLY A 174 -2.87 -7.08 -14.78
C GLY A 174 -2.24 -6.04 -13.85
N ASN A 175 -2.80 -4.82 -13.86
CA ASN A 175 -2.35 -3.72 -13.00
C ASN A 175 -3.25 -3.47 -11.78
N SER A 176 -4.21 -4.37 -11.52
CA SER A 176 -5.17 -4.22 -10.44
C SER A 176 -4.93 -5.25 -9.34
N TRP A 177 -5.32 -4.87 -8.12
CA TRP A 177 -5.40 -5.74 -6.97
C TRP A 177 -6.85 -5.95 -6.58
N SER A 178 -7.19 -7.16 -6.14
CA SER A 178 -8.49 -7.47 -5.55
C SER A 178 -8.30 -8.35 -4.32
N ALA A 179 -9.33 -8.41 -3.46
CA ALA A 179 -9.34 -9.35 -2.35
C ALA A 179 -9.28 -10.78 -2.90
N TYR A 180 -8.39 -11.59 -2.36
CA TYR A 180 -8.30 -13.01 -2.66
C TYR A 180 -8.85 -13.80 -1.47
N ASN A 181 -9.97 -14.46 -1.71
CA ASN A 181 -10.60 -15.35 -0.76
C ASN A 181 -10.41 -16.78 -1.29
N ASN A 182 -10.03 -17.70 -0.40
CA ASN A 182 -10.06 -19.14 -0.68
C ASN A 182 -11.50 -19.65 -0.58
#